data_AF-A0A9D6DS63-F1
#
_entry.id   AF-A0A9D6DS63-F1
#
_cell.length_a   1.000
_cell.length_b   1.000
_cell.length_c   1.000
_cell.angle_alpha   90.00
_cell.angle_beta   90.00
_cell.angle_gamma   90.00
#
_symmetry.space_group_name_H-M   'P 1'
#
loop_
_entity.id
_entity.type
_entity.pdbx_description
1 polymer ?
#
loop_
_entity_poly.entity_id
_entity_poly.type
_entity_poly.pdbx_seq_one_letter_code
_entity_poly.pdbx_strand_id
1 'polypeptide(L)' 'MKIWKWLLYITNNEEKSRHEELFDVAFFSLNTIAVVFGIVMFIIHNEPQWIPILVIEYTWALDSMRHNRP' A
#
# COMPACT_ATOMS: atom_id res chain seq x y z
N MET A 1 -30.53 -2.11 11.18
CA MET A 1 -29.13 -2.53 10.95
C MET A 1 -28.52 -2.84 12.31
N LYS A 2 -28.68 -4.08 12.78
CA LYS A 2 -28.82 -4.37 14.22
C LYS A 2 -27.72 -5.32 14.68
N ILE A 3 -26.86 -4.86 15.59
CA ILE A 3 -25.89 -5.60 16.45
C ILE A 3 -24.87 -6.52 15.77
N TRP A 4 -25.27 -7.35 14.81
CA TRP A 4 -24.40 -8.31 14.13
C TRP A 4 -23.27 -7.62 13.35
N LYS A 5 -23.59 -6.56 12.59
CA LYS A 5 -22.58 -5.72 11.93
C LYS A 5 -21.60 -5.07 12.91
N TRP A 6 -22.07 -4.69 14.10
CA TRP A 6 -21.24 -4.09 15.14
C TRP A 6 -20.31 -5.12 15.79
N LEU A 7 -20.79 -6.35 16.00
CA LEU A 7 -19.96 -7.46 16.48
C LEU A 7 -18.88 -7.85 15.47
N LEU A 8 -19.21 -7.93 14.17
CA LEU A 8 -18.21 -8.14 13.11
C LEU A 8 -17.16 -7.03 13.09
N TYR A 9 -17.59 -5.79 13.22
CA TYR A 9 -16.71 -4.62 13.25
C TYR A 9 -15.73 -4.63 14.44
N ILE A 10 -16.20 -4.97 15.64
CA ILE A 10 -15.33 -5.06 16.84
C ILE A 10 -14.39 -6.26 16.77
N THR A 11 -14.88 -7.39 16.25
CA THR A 11 -14.09 -8.62 16.13
C THR A 11 -13.19 -8.64 14.90
N ASN A 12 -13.27 -7.63 14.02
CA ASN A 12 -12.55 -7.56 12.74
C ASN A 12 -12.78 -8.79 11.84
N ASN A 13 -13.97 -9.42 11.97
CA ASN A 13 -14.42 -10.56 11.16
C ASN A 13 -15.21 -10.12 9.91
N GLU A 14 -14.93 -8.90 9.44
CA GLU A 14 -15.51 -8.41 8.19
C GLU A 14 -14.91 -9.19 7.01
N GLU A 15 -15.64 -9.24 5.90
CA GLU A 15 -15.28 -9.99 4.69
C GLU A 15 -13.90 -9.58 4.12
N LYS A 16 -13.47 -8.35 4.43
CA LYS A 16 -12.09 -7.88 4.28
C LYS A 16 -11.61 -7.39 5.64
N SER A 17 -10.43 -7.83 6.07
CA SER A 17 -9.84 -7.34 7.32
C SER A 17 -9.52 -5.86 7.18
N ARG A 18 -9.85 -5.04 8.19
CA ARG A 18 -9.51 -3.60 8.18
C ARG A 18 -8.00 -3.35 8.03
N HIS A 19 -7.19 -4.30 8.49
CA HIS A 19 -5.74 -4.22 8.32
C HIS A 19 -5.31 -4.37 6.84
N GLU A 20 -6.06 -5.14 6.05
CA GLU A 20 -5.80 -5.25 4.61
C GLU A 20 -6.23 -3.98 3.89
N GLU A 21 -7.39 -3.41 4.23
CA GLU A 21 -7.86 -2.16 3.63
C GLU A 21 -6.90 -1.00 3.93
N LEU A 22 -6.46 -0.86 5.18
CA LEU A 22 -5.46 0.15 5.56
C LEU A 22 -4.12 -0.07 4.85
N PHE A 23 -3.70 -1.33 4.68
CA PHE A 23 -2.50 -1.65 3.93
C PHE A 23 -2.65 -1.28 2.47
N ASP A 24 -3.78 -1.61 1.83
CA ASP A 24 -4.03 -1.30 0.42
C ASP A 24 -3.97 0.21 0.17
N VAL A 25 -4.58 1.01 1.04
CA VAL A 25 -4.55 2.49 0.97
C VAL A 25 -3.13 3.02 1.16
N ALA A 26 -2.38 2.50 2.13
CA ALA A 26 -0.99 2.90 2.38
C ALA A 26 -0.07 2.51 1.22
N PHE A 27 -0.23 1.30 0.70
CA PHE A 27 0.50 0.78 -0.46
C PHE A 27 0.29 1.67 -1.69
N PHE A 28 -0.98 1.98 -2.00
CA PHE A 28 -1.32 2.84 -3.13
C PHE A 28 -0.75 4.26 -2.96
N SER A 29 -0.88 4.83 -1.77
CA SER A 29 -0.41 6.19 -1.46
C SER A 29 1.11 6.30 -1.58
N LEU A 30 1.86 5.36 -1.00
CA LEU A 30 3.32 5.35 -1.06
C LEU A 30 3.85 5.17 -2.49
N ASN A 31 3.26 4.26 -3.26
CA ASN A 31 3.63 4.07 -4.68
C ASN A 31 3.33 5.33 -5.51
N THR A 32 2.17 5.96 -5.29
CA THR A 32 1.81 7.20 -5.99
C THR A 32 2.80 8.33 -5.68
N ILE A 33 3.16 8.51 -4.41
CA ILE A 33 4.15 9.52 -3.99
C ILE A 33 5.51 9.21 -4.62
N ALA A 34 5.93 7.94 -4.62
CA ALA A 34 7.21 7.53 -5.22
C ALA A 34 7.25 7.81 -6.72
N VAL A 35 6.16 7.53 -7.46
CA VAL A 35 6.06 7.84 -8.89
C VAL A 35 6.15 9.34 -9.14
N VAL A 36 5.35 10.14 -8.42
CA VAL A 36 5.34 11.60 -8.59
C VAL A 36 6.72 12.18 -8.26
N PHE A 37 7.33 11.73 -7.16
CA PHE A 37 8.67 12.15 -6.77
C PHE A 37 9.71 11.74 -7.83
N GLY A 38 9.64 10.52 -8.36
CA GLY A 38 10.51 10.06 -9.43
C GLY A 38 10.41 10.89 -10.70
N ILE A 39 9.19 11.27 -11.11
CA ILE A 39 8.96 12.15 -12.27
C ILE A 39 9.59 13.53 -12.01
N VAL A 40 9.33 14.12 -10.83
CA VAL A 40 9.89 15.44 -10.47
C VAL A 40 11.42 15.40 -10.50
N MET A 41 12.02 14.37 -9.89
CA MET A 41 13.47 14.23 -9.86
C MET A 41 14.06 13.97 -11.25
N PHE A 42 13.38 13.20 -12.10
CA PHE A 42 13.78 13.00 -13.48
C PHE A 42 13.81 14.32 -14.27
N ILE A 43 12.79 15.17 -14.09
CA ILE A 43 12.73 16.49 -14.74
C ILE A 43 13.87 17.40 -14.26
N ILE A 44 14.20 17.38 -12.97
CA ILE A 44 15.24 18.25 -12.38
C ILE A 44 16.64 17.80 -12.79
N HIS A 45 16.90 16.49 -12.73
CA HIS A 45 18.25 15.94 -12.91
C HIS A 45 18.53 15.41 -14.32
N ASN A 46 17.50 15.33 -15.19
CA ASN A 46 17.55 14.71 -16.52
C ASN A 46 18.07 13.26 -16.52
N GLU A 47 17.96 12.57 -15.39
CA GLU A 47 18.37 11.18 -15.23
C GLU A 47 17.38 10.45 -14.30
N PRO A 48 17.16 9.14 -14.53
CA PRO A 48 16.29 8.35 -13.66
C PRO A 48 16.92 8.17 -12.28
N GLN A 49 16.20 8.56 -11.24
CA GLN A 49 16.63 8.38 -9.86
C GLN A 49 16.24 7.02 -9.32
N TRP A 50 17.19 6.33 -8.68
CA TRP A 50 17.01 4.99 -8.15
C TRP A 50 16.12 4.93 -6.91
N ILE A 51 16.13 5.98 -6.07
CA ILE A 51 15.38 5.99 -4.81
C ILE A 51 13.88 5.72 -5.02
N PRO A 52 13.15 6.46 -5.89
CA PRO A 52 11.73 6.17 -6.10
C PRO A 52 11.46 4.78 -6.69
N ILE A 53 12.36 4.26 -7.53
CA ILE A 53 12.26 2.88 -8.06
C ILE A 53 12.39 1.86 -6.91
N LEU A 54 13.39 2.01 -6.05
CA LEU A 54 13.62 1.12 -4.91
C LEU A 54 12.45 1.13 -3.91
N VAL A 55 11.83 2.30 -3.70
CA VAL A 55 10.63 2.41 -2.85
C VAL A 55 9.49 1.59 -3.44
N ILE A 56 9.24 1.70 -4.75
CA ILE A 56 8.21 0.92 -5.44
C ILE A 56 8.53 -0.57 -5.30
N GLU A 57 9.72 -1.03 -5.70
CA GLU A 57 10.10 -2.45 -5.62
C GLU A 57 9.97 -3.02 -4.20
N TYR A 58 10.40 -2.28 -3.19
CA TYR A 58 10.30 -2.70 -1.80
C TYR A 58 8.83 -2.84 -1.34
N THR A 59 7.96 -1.90 -1.73
CA THR A 59 6.53 -2.00 -1.41
C THR A 59 5.87 -3.20 -2.09
N TRP A 60 6.25 -3.52 -3.33
CA TRP A 60 5.77 -4.72 -4.04
C TRP A 60 6.27 -6.03 -3.40
N ALA A 61 7.52 -6.04 -2.92
CA ALA A 61 8.05 -7.17 -2.15
C ALA A 61 7.28 -7.38 -0.84
N LEU A 62 6.96 -6.30 -0.12
CA LEU A 62 6.13 -6.34 1.08
C LEU A 62 4.73 -6.90 0.81
N ASP A 63 4.09 -6.46 -0.28
CA ASP A 63 2.78 -6.97 -0.68
C ASP A 63 2.83 -8.46 -1.07
N SER A 64 3.88 -8.89 -1.76
CA SER A 64 4.09 -10.30 -2.09
C SER A 64 4.27 -11.17 -0.84
N MET A 65 4.98 -10.66 0.18
CA MET A 65 5.11 -11.35 1.48
C MET A 65 3.79 -11.42 2.25
N ARG A 66 2.90 -10.43 2.09
CA ARG A 66 1.55 -10.44 2.68
C ARG A 66 0.70 -11.56 2.08
N HIS A 67 0.72 -11.69 0.75
CA HIS A 67 -0.08 -12.67 0.03
C HIS A 67 0.49 -14.10 0.06
N ASN A 68 1.76 -14.27 0.43
CA ASN A 68 2.39 -15.58 0.66
C ASN A 68 2.14 -16.16 2.07
N ARG A 69 1.18 -15.63 2.83
CA ARG A 69 0.76 -16.24 4.10
C ARG A 69 -0.09 -17.48 3.81
N PRO A 70 0.28 -18.67 4.31
CA PRO A 70 -0.50 -19.90 4.12
C PRO A 70 -1.86 -19.84 4.81
#